data_AF-A0AAX2RJZ2-F1
#
_entry.id   AF-A0AAX2RJZ2-F1
#
_cell.length_a   1.000
_cell.length_b   1.000
_cell.length_c   1.000
_cell.angle_alpha   90.00
_cell.angle_beta   90.00
_cell.angle_gamma   90.00
#
_symmetry.space_group_name_H-M   'P 1'
#
loop_
_entity.id
_entity.type
_entity.pdbx_description
1 polymer ?
#
loop_
_entity_poly.entity_id
_entity_poly.type
_entity_poly.pdbx_seq_one_letter_code
_entity_poly.pdbx_strand_id
1 'polypeptide(L)'
;MNTTRHSYRIADLQGVPIATMTIVQEIDKLDALPDRCCTGRVSVEFEYRESPFGSPTRVRKFPFSERWLPLDDSSFKMHIGDFMLPPELCCRGIGTLCWSEIHRTLPLPPGFSLLLTGSLSDKDATMTGHILGKTQTIDNIERRNAFWRRMLDPAHQTLVSDANGDGYFRGRFVDPATHASYTPKAIATRI
;
A
#
# COMPACT_ATOMS: atom_id res chain seq x y z
N MET A 1 -8.88 -17.79 -12.81
CA MET A 1 -8.24 -16.49 -12.62
C MET A 1 -9.12 -15.36 -13.14
N ASN A 2 -9.73 -14.60 -12.23
CA ASN A 2 -10.46 -13.37 -12.58
C ASN A 2 -9.52 -12.18 -12.34
N THR A 3 -9.35 -11.35 -13.38
CA THR A 3 -8.52 -10.14 -13.31
C THR A 3 -9.40 -8.90 -13.28
N THR A 4 -9.27 -8.11 -12.22
CA THR A 4 -9.98 -6.83 -12.07
C THR A 4 -8.98 -5.69 -12.01
N ARG A 5 -9.27 -4.58 -12.70
CA ARG A 5 -8.42 -3.37 -12.71
C ARG A 5 -9.22 -2.19 -12.18
N HIS A 6 -8.63 -1.45 -11.26
CA HIS A 6 -9.17 -0.22 -10.69
C HIS A 6 -8.20 0.92 -10.98
N SER A 7 -8.57 1.83 -11.87
CA SER A 7 -7.72 2.94 -12.29
C SER A 7 -8.17 4.24 -11.61
N TYR A 8 -7.17 5.03 -11.21
CA TYR A 8 -7.34 6.28 -10.48
C TYR A 8 -6.40 7.34 -11.03
N ARG A 9 -6.92 8.54 -11.21
CA ARG A 9 -6.12 9.75 -11.37
C ARG A 9 -5.76 10.29 -9.98
N ILE A 10 -4.47 10.51 -9.74
CA ILE A 10 -3.96 11.11 -8.51
C ILE A 10 -3.58 12.56 -8.79
N ALA A 11 -4.15 13.48 -8.02
CA ALA A 11 -3.83 14.90 -8.06
C ALA A 11 -3.50 15.42 -6.65
N ASP A 12 -2.78 16.54 -6.55
CA ASP A 12 -2.67 17.25 -5.26
C ASP A 12 -4.01 17.89 -4.86
N LEU A 13 -4.03 18.54 -3.69
CA LEU A 13 -5.25 19.19 -3.18
C LEU A 13 -5.71 20.38 -4.03
N GLN A 14 -4.84 20.91 -4.89
CA GLN A 14 -5.12 21.98 -5.85
C GLN A 14 -5.59 21.44 -7.21
N GLY A 15 -5.63 20.11 -7.39
CA GLY A 15 -6.04 19.47 -8.63
C GLY A 15 -4.93 19.31 -9.67
N VAL A 16 -3.66 19.60 -9.32
CA VAL A 16 -2.53 19.39 -10.22
C VAL A 16 -2.27 17.89 -10.36
N PRO A 17 -2.23 17.33 -11.58
CA PRO A 17 -1.98 15.91 -11.79
C PRO A 17 -0.59 15.50 -11.28
N ILE A 18 -0.52 14.39 -10.53
CA ILE A 18 0.72 13.81 -10.03
C ILE A 18 1.03 12.48 -10.74
N ALA A 19 0.05 11.58 -10.76
CA ALA A 19 0.22 10.22 -11.27
C ALA A 19 -1.11 9.61 -11.69
N THR A 20 -1.04 8.53 -12.45
CA THR A 20 -2.13 7.56 -12.61
C THR A 20 -1.75 6.31 -11.85
N MET A 21 -2.68 5.78 -11.05
CA MET A 21 -2.51 4.54 -10.29
C MET A 21 -3.51 3.51 -10.80
N THR A 22 -3.05 2.29 -11.07
CA THR A 22 -3.92 1.15 -11.38
C THR A 22 -3.67 0.04 -10.39
N ILE A 23 -4.70 -0.34 -9.63
CA ILE A 23 -4.70 -1.53 -8.78
C ILE A 23 -5.19 -2.68 -9.62
N VAL A 24 -4.36 -3.71 -9.77
CA VAL A 24 -4.67 -4.93 -10.52
C VAL A 24 -4.79 -6.07 -9.53
N GLN A 25 -5.93 -6.74 -9.53
CA GLN A 25 -6.23 -7.88 -8.69
C GLN A 25 -6.41 -9.10 -9.57
N GLU A 26 -5.59 -10.11 -9.34
CA GLU A 26 -5.58 -11.39 -10.04
C GLU A 26 -5.96 -12.45 -9.03
N ILE A 27 -7.23 -12.83 -8.98
CA ILE A 27 -7.76 -13.68 -7.90
C ILE A 27 -8.30 -14.99 -8.47
N ASP A 28 -7.82 -16.07 -7.87
CA ASP A 28 -8.26 -17.43 -8.08
C ASP A 28 -9.24 -17.82 -6.98
N LYS A 29 -10.40 -18.32 -7.39
CA LYS A 29 -11.27 -19.10 -6.52
C LYS A 29 -10.77 -20.53 -6.56
N LEU A 30 -10.47 -21.11 -5.39
CA LEU A 30 -10.22 -22.54 -5.30
C LEU A 30 -11.57 -23.26 -5.26
N ASP A 31 -11.98 -23.83 -6.38
CA ASP A 31 -13.27 -24.51 -6.56
C ASP A 31 -13.50 -25.72 -5.62
N ALA A 32 -12.49 -26.12 -4.81
CA ALA A 32 -12.52 -27.29 -3.95
C ALA A 32 -12.38 -27.00 -2.43
N LEU A 33 -12.19 -25.75 -2.03
CA LEU A 33 -12.24 -25.33 -0.63
C LEU A 33 -13.62 -24.67 -0.39
N PRO A 34 -14.13 -24.61 0.85
CA PRO A 34 -15.33 -23.82 1.12
C PRO A 34 -15.14 -22.42 0.49
N ASP A 35 -16.22 -21.82 -0.05
CA ASP A 35 -16.32 -20.55 -0.83
C ASP A 35 -15.54 -19.33 -0.28
N ARG A 36 -14.87 -19.50 0.85
CA ARG A 36 -14.14 -18.55 1.66
C ARG A 36 -12.68 -18.40 1.21
N CYS A 37 -12.04 -19.39 0.59
CA CYS A 37 -10.61 -19.31 0.27
C CYS A 37 -10.35 -18.73 -1.14
N CYS A 38 -9.91 -17.47 -1.19
CA CYS A 38 -9.37 -16.85 -2.40
C CYS A 38 -7.85 -16.80 -2.31
N THR A 39 -7.14 -17.27 -3.34
CA THR A 39 -5.71 -16.99 -3.52
C THR A 39 -5.56 -15.96 -4.62
N GLY A 40 -4.56 -15.10 -4.54
CA GLY A 40 -4.41 -14.11 -5.59
C GLY A 40 -3.29 -13.12 -5.37
N ARG A 41 -3.04 -12.35 -6.40
CA ARG A 41 -2.03 -11.30 -6.42
C ARG A 41 -2.70 -9.94 -6.54
N VAL A 42 -2.26 -9.00 -5.71
CA VAL A 42 -2.54 -7.58 -5.94
C VAL A 42 -1.25 -6.93 -6.37
N SER A 43 -1.31 -6.17 -7.47
CA SER A 43 -0.22 -5.33 -7.91
C SER A 43 -0.72 -3.91 -8.14
N VAL A 44 0.17 -2.94 -7.96
CA VAL A 44 -0.13 -1.52 -8.17
C VAL A 44 0.82 -0.99 -9.22
N GLU A 45 0.26 -0.48 -10.30
CA GLU A 45 0.98 0.19 -11.37
C GLU A 45 0.87 1.70 -11.16
N PHE A 46 1.99 2.40 -11.15
CA PHE A 46 2.04 3.86 -11.16
C PHE A 46 2.61 4.34 -12.49
N GLU A 47 1.91 5.28 -13.11
CA GLU A 47 2.42 6.08 -14.22
C GLU A 47 2.56 7.53 -13.74
N TYR A 48 3.76 8.10 -13.80
CA TYR A 48 4.04 9.46 -13.31
C TYR A 48 5.16 10.08 -14.13
N ARG A 49 5.41 11.38 -13.96
CA ARG A 49 6.58 12.04 -14.56
C ARG A 49 7.63 12.31 -13.50
N GLU A 50 8.87 11.93 -13.78
CA GLU A 50 10.00 12.22 -12.88
C GLU A 50 10.35 13.71 -12.86
N SER A 51 10.14 14.40 -13.98
CA SER A 51 10.30 15.84 -14.12
C SER A 51 9.15 16.45 -14.93
N PRO A 52 8.86 17.76 -14.80
CA PRO A 52 7.76 18.40 -15.53
C PRO A 52 7.82 18.22 -17.05
N PHE A 53 9.04 18.13 -17.58
CA PHE A 53 9.33 17.99 -19.02
C PHE A 53 9.75 16.57 -19.41
N GLY A 54 9.74 15.62 -18.48
CA GLY A 54 10.15 14.24 -18.72
C GLY A 54 9.08 13.39 -19.38
N SER A 55 9.51 12.26 -19.94
CA SER A 55 8.61 11.20 -20.39
C SER A 55 7.87 10.56 -19.19
N PRO A 56 6.67 10.00 -19.39
CA PRO A 56 6.01 9.20 -18.37
C PRO A 56 6.84 7.97 -18.00
N THR A 57 7.12 7.81 -16.71
CA THR A 57 7.71 6.63 -16.09
C THR A 57 6.60 5.70 -15.61
N ARG A 58 6.77 4.39 -15.81
CA ARG A 58 5.86 3.36 -15.33
C ARG A 58 6.58 2.40 -14.40
N VAL A 59 5.98 2.13 -13.24
CA VAL A 59 6.49 1.16 -12.27
C VAL A 59 5.37 0.25 -11.80
N ARG A 60 5.67 -1.03 -11.59
CA ARG A 60 4.75 -2.01 -11.00
C ARG A 60 5.28 -2.46 -9.65
N LYS A 61 4.41 -2.47 -8.63
CA LYS A 61 4.70 -2.85 -7.25
C LYS A 61 3.77 -3.97 -6.81
N PHE A 62 4.23 -4.82 -5.90
CA PHE A 62 3.47 -5.96 -5.40
C PHE A 62 3.29 -5.81 -3.89
N PRO A 63 2.24 -5.12 -3.43
CA PRO A 63 2.01 -4.90 -2.00
C PRO A 63 1.81 -6.20 -1.21
N PHE A 64 1.33 -7.27 -1.85
CA PHE A 64 1.05 -8.55 -1.20
C PHE A 64 1.87 -9.66 -1.81
N SER A 65 2.37 -10.56 -0.96
CA SER A 65 2.84 -11.87 -1.43
C SER A 65 1.63 -12.71 -1.87
N GLU A 66 1.84 -13.57 -2.86
CA GLU A 66 0.82 -14.28 -3.63
C GLU A 66 -0.17 -15.15 -2.82
N ARG A 67 0.03 -15.30 -1.50
CA ARG A 67 -0.72 -16.25 -0.66
C ARG A 67 -1.50 -15.54 0.44
N TRP A 68 -2.82 -15.71 0.38
CA TRP A 68 -3.73 -15.39 1.47
C TRP A 68 -3.97 -16.69 2.23
N LEU A 69 -3.61 -16.74 3.50
CA LEU A 69 -3.71 -17.95 4.30
C LEU A 69 -4.88 -17.78 5.28
N PRO A 70 -5.87 -18.69 5.30
CA PRO A 70 -6.89 -18.66 6.33
C PRO A 70 -6.21 -18.83 7.70
N LEU A 71 -6.63 -18.02 8.68
CA LEU A 71 -6.21 -18.16 10.07
C LEU A 71 -7.32 -18.79 10.92
N ASP A 72 -8.56 -18.42 10.64
CA ASP A 72 -9.77 -18.94 11.28
C ASP A 72 -10.97 -18.80 10.32
N ASP A 73 -12.18 -19.07 10.82
CA ASP A 73 -13.43 -19.05 10.04
C ASP A 73 -13.80 -17.67 9.46
N SER A 74 -13.17 -16.60 9.95
CA SER A 74 -13.51 -15.20 9.68
C SER A 74 -12.30 -14.32 9.33
N SER A 75 -11.10 -14.88 9.26
CA SER A 75 -9.89 -14.10 9.06
C SER A 75 -8.82 -14.74 8.17
N PHE A 76 -8.12 -13.88 7.44
CA PHE A 76 -7.00 -14.25 6.57
C PHE A 76 -5.73 -13.54 7.01
N LYS A 77 -4.59 -14.21 6.89
CA LYS A 77 -3.26 -13.61 6.98
C LYS A 77 -2.72 -13.31 5.61
N MET A 78 -2.09 -12.16 5.50
CA MET A 78 -1.37 -11.75 4.30
C MET A 78 -0.01 -11.16 4.67
N HIS A 79 1.02 -11.63 3.96
CA HIS A 79 2.35 -11.11 4.11
C HIS A 79 2.59 -9.97 3.13
N ILE A 80 3.05 -8.84 3.66
CA ILE A 80 3.42 -7.66 2.89
C ILE A 80 4.86 -7.81 2.44
N GLY A 81 5.10 -7.73 1.13
CA GLY A 81 6.46 -7.68 0.59
C GLY A 81 7.11 -6.31 0.77
N ASP A 82 8.23 -6.06 0.10
CA ASP A 82 8.88 -4.75 0.08
C ASP A 82 8.03 -3.75 -0.74
N PHE A 83 7.08 -3.10 -0.08
CA PHE A 83 6.31 -2.01 -0.67
C PHE A 83 7.02 -0.67 -0.47
N MET A 84 7.79 -0.28 -1.48
CA MET A 84 8.36 1.06 -1.58
C MET A 84 7.77 1.84 -2.75
N LEU A 85 7.24 3.03 -2.47
CA LEU A 85 6.93 4.00 -3.51
C LEU A 85 8.21 4.56 -4.14
N PRO A 86 8.18 4.93 -5.43
CA PRO A 86 9.22 5.75 -6.01
C PRO A 86 9.45 7.05 -5.22
N PRO A 87 10.70 7.53 -5.11
CA PRO A 87 11.02 8.77 -4.40
C PRO A 87 10.20 9.98 -4.85
N GLU A 88 9.85 10.06 -6.14
CA GLU A 88 9.08 11.16 -6.75
C GLU A 88 7.64 11.24 -6.23
N LEU A 89 7.09 10.08 -5.84
CA LEU A 89 5.73 9.93 -5.30
C LEU A 89 5.70 9.98 -3.77
N CYS A 90 6.86 9.90 -3.13
CA CYS A 90 6.96 9.96 -1.68
C CYS A 90 6.62 11.34 -1.11
N CYS A 91 6.35 11.38 0.20
CA CYS A 91 5.99 12.59 0.95
C CYS A 91 4.69 13.31 0.52
N ARG A 92 3.97 12.79 -0.48
CA ARG A 92 2.71 13.32 -1.02
C ARG A 92 1.45 12.60 -0.53
N GLY A 93 1.56 11.70 0.45
CA GLY A 93 0.42 10.93 0.96
C GLY A 93 -0.09 9.82 0.02
N ILE A 94 0.54 9.63 -1.14
CA ILE A 94 0.16 8.65 -2.17
C ILE A 94 0.16 7.22 -1.63
N GLY A 95 1.10 6.88 -0.73
CA GLY A 95 1.17 5.54 -0.14
C GLY A 95 -0.09 5.23 0.65
N THR A 96 -0.53 6.16 1.50
CA THR A 96 -1.76 5.98 2.27
C THR A 96 -3.00 5.91 1.36
N LEU A 97 -3.08 6.74 0.32
CA LEU A 97 -4.18 6.67 -0.65
C LEU A 97 -4.22 5.33 -1.39
N CYS A 98 -3.06 4.87 -1.89
CA CYS A 98 -2.93 3.58 -2.57
C CYS A 98 -3.48 2.45 -1.69
N TRP A 99 -3.08 2.41 -0.43
CA TRP A 99 -3.49 1.37 0.49
C TRP A 99 -4.94 1.50 0.96
N SER A 100 -5.48 2.72 1.03
CA SER A 100 -6.91 2.97 1.22
C SER A 100 -7.75 2.41 0.07
N GLU A 101 -7.34 2.64 -1.18
CA GLU A 101 -8.03 2.09 -2.34
C GLU A 101 -7.88 0.56 -2.43
N ILE A 102 -6.72 0.01 -2.05
CA ILE A 102 -6.58 -1.45 -1.91
C ILE A 102 -7.57 -1.97 -0.86
N HIS A 103 -7.64 -1.37 0.33
CA HIS A 103 -8.59 -1.78 1.37
C HIS A 103 -10.04 -1.82 0.86
N ARG A 104 -10.44 -0.81 0.07
CA ARG A 104 -11.80 -0.70 -0.48
C ARG A 104 -12.09 -1.67 -1.61
N THR A 105 -11.09 -2.01 -2.41
CA THR A 105 -11.27 -2.82 -3.62
C THR A 105 -11.01 -4.30 -3.39
N LEU A 106 -10.34 -4.68 -2.30
CA LEU A 106 -10.10 -6.09 -1.97
C LEU A 106 -11.44 -6.84 -1.86
N PRO A 107 -11.62 -7.95 -2.59
CA PRO A 107 -12.87 -8.72 -2.56
C PRO A 107 -12.88 -9.66 -1.36
N LEU A 108 -12.83 -9.09 -0.17
CA LEU A 108 -13.04 -9.83 1.07
C LEU A 108 -14.55 -10.08 1.26
N PRO A 109 -14.97 -11.27 1.71
CA PRO A 109 -16.36 -11.47 2.06
C PRO A 109 -16.76 -10.51 3.20
N PRO A 110 -18.01 -10.02 3.23
CA PRO A 110 -18.47 -9.13 4.29
C PRO A 110 -18.22 -9.70 5.68
N GLY A 111 -17.70 -8.88 6.59
CA GLY A 111 -17.41 -9.28 7.98
C GLY A 111 -16.06 -9.98 8.18
N PHE A 112 -15.32 -10.32 7.12
CA PHE A 112 -14.00 -10.91 7.26
C PHE A 112 -12.93 -9.89 7.61
N SER A 113 -11.94 -10.34 8.38
CA SER A 113 -10.80 -9.52 8.78
C SER A 113 -9.53 -9.96 8.03
N LEU A 114 -8.74 -8.99 7.59
CA LEU A 114 -7.45 -9.25 6.98
C LEU A 114 -6.34 -8.86 7.98
N LEU A 115 -5.49 -9.81 8.34
CA LEU A 115 -4.32 -9.60 9.20
C LEU A 115 -3.09 -9.38 8.32
N LEU A 116 -2.50 -8.19 8.40
CA LEU A 116 -1.26 -7.88 7.72
C LEU A 116 -0.08 -8.27 8.61
N THR A 117 0.95 -8.83 7.99
CA THR A 117 2.26 -9.01 8.60
C THR A 117 3.34 -8.65 7.61
N GLY A 118 4.43 -8.04 8.03
CA GLY A 118 5.56 -7.77 7.16
C GLY A 118 6.81 -7.42 7.95
N SER A 119 7.95 -7.47 7.27
CA SER A 119 9.23 -7.01 7.81
C SER A 119 9.44 -5.54 7.49
N LEU A 120 10.19 -4.86 8.35
CA LEU A 120 10.77 -3.56 8.08
C LEU A 120 12.25 -3.78 7.79
N SER A 121 12.77 -3.14 6.74
CA SER A 121 14.18 -3.21 6.37
C SER A 121 14.86 -1.86 6.58
N ASP A 122 16.11 -1.90 7.00
CA ASP A 122 17.11 -0.83 6.96
C ASP A 122 17.20 -0.11 5.60
N LYS A 123 16.96 -0.82 4.48
CA LYS A 123 16.92 -0.24 3.12
C LYS A 123 15.85 0.83 2.96
N ASP A 124 14.77 0.71 3.73
CA ASP A 124 13.65 1.66 3.73
C ASP A 124 13.81 2.70 4.85
N ALA A 125 14.86 2.61 5.68
CA ALA A 125 15.15 3.55 6.76
C ALA A 125 15.65 4.89 6.23
N THR A 126 16.34 4.87 5.08
CA THR A 126 16.74 6.06 4.34
C THR A 126 16.15 6.02 2.93
N MET A 127 15.92 7.18 2.34
CA MET A 127 15.39 7.24 0.97
C MET A 127 16.09 8.34 0.19
N THR A 128 16.67 7.96 -0.93
CA THR A 128 17.38 8.86 -1.84
C THR A 128 16.68 8.91 -3.19
N GLY A 129 16.48 10.10 -3.72
CA GLY A 129 15.93 10.30 -5.05
C GLY A 129 15.37 11.70 -5.24
N HIS A 130 14.57 11.89 -6.29
CA HIS A 130 13.99 13.18 -6.60
C HIS A 130 12.70 13.41 -5.79
N ILE A 131 12.86 13.87 -4.56
CA ILE A 131 11.76 14.04 -3.59
C ILE A 131 11.34 15.51 -3.58
N LEU A 132 10.04 15.78 -3.79
CA LEU A 132 9.47 17.14 -3.79
C LEU A 132 10.21 18.13 -4.72
N GLY A 133 10.69 17.65 -5.88
CA GLY A 133 11.33 18.51 -6.88
C GLY A 133 12.84 18.70 -6.68
N LYS A 134 13.47 17.96 -5.76
CA LYS A 134 14.91 18.04 -5.50
C LYS A 134 15.50 16.66 -5.30
N THR A 135 16.69 16.41 -5.86
CA THR A 135 17.48 15.23 -5.52
C THR A 135 17.99 15.38 -4.10
N GLN A 136 17.53 14.51 -3.19
CA GLN A 136 17.89 14.56 -1.78
C GLN A 136 17.79 13.18 -1.13
N THR A 137 18.43 13.05 0.02
CA THR A 137 18.30 11.90 0.93
C THR A 137 17.56 12.35 2.18
N ILE A 138 16.56 11.58 2.60
CA ILE A 138 15.81 11.85 3.84
C ILE A 138 15.87 10.65 4.79
N ASP A 139 15.86 10.95 6.09
CA ASP A 139 15.52 9.96 7.11
C ASP A 139 14.04 9.59 6.96
N ASN A 140 13.78 8.29 6.89
CA ASN A 140 12.47 7.74 6.57
C ASN A 140 11.87 6.90 7.70
N ILE A 141 12.60 6.61 8.78
CA ILE A 141 12.17 5.65 9.80
C ILE A 141 10.83 6.07 10.41
N GLU A 142 10.74 7.30 10.92
CA GLU A 142 9.52 7.78 11.59
C GLU A 142 8.32 7.82 10.61
N ARG A 143 8.56 8.27 9.38
CA ARG A 143 7.52 8.38 8.35
C ARG A 143 6.98 7.00 7.95
N ARG A 144 7.88 6.03 7.73
CA ARG A 144 7.56 4.63 7.42
C ARG A 144 6.81 3.97 8.58
N ASN A 145 7.28 4.16 9.80
CA ASN A 145 6.64 3.60 10.99
C ASN A 145 5.24 4.20 11.19
N ALA A 146 5.08 5.52 11.04
CA ALA A 146 3.78 6.18 11.08
C ALA A 146 2.85 5.70 9.95
N PHE A 147 3.40 5.46 8.76
CA PHE A 147 2.66 4.87 7.64
C PHE A 147 2.10 3.48 8.01
N TRP A 148 2.93 2.55 8.46
CA TRP A 148 2.47 1.22 8.84
C TRP A 148 1.55 1.21 10.07
N ARG A 149 1.71 2.12 11.04
CA ARG A 149 0.73 2.25 12.14
C ARG A 149 -0.67 2.62 11.64
N ARG A 150 -0.77 3.50 10.64
CA ARG A 150 -2.08 3.88 10.06
C ARG A 150 -2.78 2.72 9.35
N MET A 151 -2.01 1.72 8.91
CA MET A 151 -2.50 0.54 8.21
C MET A 151 -3.15 -0.48 9.15
N LEU A 152 -2.94 -0.35 10.46
CA LEU A 152 -3.28 -1.39 11.43
C LEU A 152 -4.27 -0.84 12.47
N ASP A 153 -5.19 -1.69 12.91
CA ASP A 153 -6.11 -1.39 14.01
C ASP A 153 -5.32 -1.01 15.28
N PRO A 154 -5.48 0.23 15.81
CA PRO A 154 -4.76 0.68 16.99
C PRO A 154 -4.97 -0.19 18.23
N ALA A 155 -6.11 -0.88 18.36
CA ALA A 155 -6.41 -1.74 19.49
C ALA A 155 -5.60 -3.06 19.47
N HIS A 156 -5.17 -3.50 18.29
CA HIS A 156 -4.58 -4.82 18.09
C HIS A 156 -3.41 -4.79 17.08
N GLN A 157 -2.45 -3.88 17.29
CA GLN A 157 -1.27 -3.76 16.44
C GLN A 157 0.05 -4.02 17.21
N THR A 158 1.03 -4.52 16.47
CA THR A 158 2.42 -4.59 16.86
C THR A 158 3.25 -3.95 15.76
N LEU A 159 4.10 -2.99 16.13
CA LEU A 159 5.12 -2.45 15.23
C LEU A 159 6.39 -2.26 16.04
N VAL A 160 7.42 -3.01 15.66
CA VAL A 160 8.75 -2.98 16.29
C VAL A 160 9.74 -2.57 15.20
N SER A 161 10.51 -1.53 15.48
CA SER A 161 11.57 -1.02 14.62
C SER A 161 12.74 -0.68 15.50
N ASP A 162 13.92 -1.18 15.16
CA ASP A 162 15.16 -0.79 15.82
C ASP A 162 15.69 0.56 15.27
N ALA A 163 16.86 0.97 15.77
CA ALA A 163 17.51 2.21 15.38
C ALA A 163 18.07 2.21 13.95
N ASN A 164 18.34 1.04 13.38
CA ASN A 164 18.78 0.89 11.99
C ASN A 164 17.59 0.86 11.02
N GLY A 165 16.38 0.70 11.56
CA GLY A 165 15.15 0.62 10.82
C GLY A 165 14.71 -0.81 10.50
N ASP A 166 15.43 -1.83 10.97
CA ASP A 166 14.98 -3.21 10.85
C ASP A 166 13.88 -3.52 11.85
N GLY A 167 13.01 -4.47 11.50
CA GLY A 167 11.96 -4.91 12.42
C GLY A 167 10.79 -5.57 11.71
N TYR A 168 9.60 -5.44 12.29
CA TYR A 168 8.40 -6.05 11.76
C TYR A 168 7.13 -5.35 12.23
N PHE A 169 6.04 -5.63 11.54
CA PHE A 169 4.70 -5.22 11.94
C PHE A 169 3.70 -6.36 11.79
N ARG A 170 2.65 -6.32 12.61
CA ARG A 170 1.50 -7.21 12.55
C ARG A 170 0.27 -6.51 13.09
N GLY A 171 -0.87 -6.68 12.44
CA GLY A 171 -2.15 -6.20 12.96
C GLY A 171 -3.29 -6.37 11.98
N ARG A 172 -4.51 -6.06 12.43
CA ARG A 172 -5.69 -6.08 11.56
C ARG A 172 -5.63 -4.90 10.59
N PHE A 173 -5.79 -5.17 9.30
CA PHE A 173 -5.86 -4.15 8.26
C PHE A 173 -7.12 -3.30 8.47
N VAL A 174 -6.94 -1.98 8.47
CA VAL A 174 -8.01 -0.99 8.47
C VAL A 174 -7.78 0.03 7.35
N ASP A 175 -8.81 0.77 6.94
CA ASP A 175 -8.66 1.84 5.95
C ASP A 175 -7.76 2.96 6.54
N PRO A 176 -6.52 3.14 6.06
CA PRO A 176 -5.60 4.12 6.62
C PRO A 176 -6.05 5.57 6.39
N ALA A 177 -6.99 5.83 5.47
CA ALA A 177 -7.56 7.16 5.27
C ALA A 177 -8.53 7.56 6.40
N THR A 178 -9.01 6.60 7.18
CA THR A 178 -9.90 6.85 8.34
C THR A 178 -9.12 7.05 9.64
N HIS A 179 -7.81 6.80 9.64
CA HIS A 179 -6.98 6.91 10.82
C HIS A 179 -6.85 8.37 11.27
N ALA A 180 -7.01 8.65 12.57
CA ALA A 180 -7.05 10.01 13.12
C ALA A 180 -5.79 10.87 12.83
N SER A 181 -4.63 10.23 12.67
CA SER A 181 -3.37 10.91 12.33
C SER A 181 -3.17 11.16 10.82
N TYR A 182 -4.11 10.77 9.97
CA TYR A 182 -3.99 10.99 8.54
C TYR A 182 -4.46 12.39 8.13
N THR A 183 -3.54 13.16 7.55
CA THR A 183 -3.87 14.39 6.83
C THR A 183 -3.71 14.14 5.32
N PRO A 184 -4.79 14.24 4.51
CA PRO A 184 -4.71 14.11 3.07
C PRO A 184 -3.75 15.14 2.45
N LYS A 185 -2.97 14.70 1.47
CA LYS A 185 -2.06 15.56 0.67
C LYS A 185 -2.30 15.44 -0.84
N ALA A 186 -3.12 14.48 -1.23
CA ALA A 186 -3.47 14.17 -2.59
C ALA A 186 -4.88 13.54 -2.59
N ILE A 187 -5.49 13.47 -3.76
CA ILE A 187 -6.82 12.92 -4.00
C ILE A 187 -6.70 11.87 -5.08
N ALA A 188 -7.31 10.71 -4.86
CA ALA A 188 -7.48 9.68 -5.88
C ALA A 188 -8.91 9.73 -6.42
N THR A 189 -9.06 9.92 -7.73
CA THR A 189 -10.36 9.92 -8.41
C THR A 189 -10.43 8.74 -9.37
N ARG A 190 -11.43 7.89 -9.23
CA ARG A 190 -11.64 6.73 -10.11
C ARG A 190 -11.91 7.19 -11.54
N ILE A 191 -11.34 6.49 -12.52
CA ILE A 191 -11.49 6.75 -13.97
C ILE A 191 -11.85 5.47 -14.73
#